data_AF-A0AAU6GM12-F1
#
_entry.id   AF-A0AAU6GM12-F1
#
_cell.length_a   1.000
_cell.length_b   1.000
_cell.length_c   1.000
_cell.angle_alpha   90.00
_cell.angle_beta   90.00
_cell.angle_gamma   90.00
#
_symmetry.space_group_name_H-M   'P 1'
#
loop_
_entity.id
_entity.type
_entity.pdbx_description
1 polymer ?
#
loop_
_entity_poly.entity_id
_entity_poly.type
_entity_poly.pdbx_seq_one_letter_code
_entity_poly.pdbx_strand_id
1 'polypeptide(L)'
;MAADALCRGSSFVSGRLAMSLSPSDLENWSRALDLLAAGEDICWRDDDHSPEIRIQPYNEEHETAAVRVEDLGSSCVSVFLPMSLEEGWIDEQRRVLVLVRKEWPSEVLQSSPGVYEWRR
;
A
#
# COMPACT_ATOMS: atom_id res chain seq x y z
N MET A 1 -15.07 -3.76 3.17
CA MET A 1 -14.44 -2.93 4.20
C MET A 1 -13.46 -2.01 3.49
N ALA A 2 -13.64 -0.69 3.59
CA ALA A 2 -12.71 0.26 2.98
C ALA A 2 -11.49 0.36 3.89
N ALA A 3 -10.31 0.04 3.36
CA ALA A 3 -9.06 0.28 4.06
C ALA A 3 -8.55 1.66 3.64
N ASP A 4 -8.24 2.50 4.62
CA ASP A 4 -7.62 3.81 4.37
C ASP A 4 -6.10 3.66 4.44
N ALA A 5 -5.43 3.79 3.30
CA ALA A 5 -3.98 3.97 3.27
C ALA A 5 -3.68 5.45 3.61
N LEU A 6 -3.19 5.72 4.82
CA LEU A 6 -2.77 7.06 5.24
C LEU A 6 -1.30 7.28 4.90
N CYS A 7 -1.03 8.06 3.85
CA CYS A 7 0.31 8.60 3.60
C CYS A 7 0.56 9.77 4.58
N ARG A 8 1.12 9.52 5.76
CA ARG A 8 1.60 10.59 6.66
C ARG A 8 3.00 11.01 6.23
N GLY A 9 3.10 12.15 5.54
CA GLY A 9 4.40 12.67 5.10
C GLY A 9 4.34 13.97 4.30
N SER A 10 3.73 15.02 4.86
CA SER A 10 3.91 16.45 4.51
C SER A 10 2.76 17.26 5.12
N SER A 11 3.05 18.41 5.76
CA SER A 11 2.01 19.33 6.27
C SER A 11 1.20 20.02 5.16
N PHE A 12 1.54 19.77 3.89
CA PHE A 12 0.98 20.42 2.72
C PHE A 12 0.05 19.50 1.90
N VAL A 13 0.18 18.17 2.02
CA VAL A 13 -0.67 17.22 1.30
C VAL A 13 -1.18 16.13 2.24
N SER A 14 -2.50 16.06 2.39
CA SER A 14 -3.21 14.95 3.04
C SER A 14 -4.12 14.33 2.01
N GLY A 15 -3.80 13.12 1.56
CA GLY A 15 -4.61 12.33 0.67
C GLY A 15 -5.28 11.19 1.43
N ARG A 16 -6.55 10.91 1.11
CA ARG A 16 -7.24 9.71 1.56
C ARG A 16 -7.76 9.01 0.31
N LEU A 17 -7.35 7.76 0.14
CA LEU A 17 -7.72 6.96 -1.02
C LEU A 17 -8.48 5.74 -0.53
N ALA A 18 -9.76 5.67 -0.91
CA ALA A 18 -10.60 4.54 -0.57
C ALA A 18 -10.21 3.36 -1.46
N MET A 19 -9.66 2.30 -0.87
CA MET A 19 -9.31 1.09 -1.60
C MET A 19 -9.87 -0.17 -0.93
N SER A 20 -10.20 -1.17 -1.75
CA SER A 20 -10.52 -2.51 -1.29
C SER A 20 -9.23 -3.33 -1.20
N LEU A 21 -8.95 -3.86 -0.01
CA LEU A 21 -7.80 -4.73 0.22
C LEU A 21 -8.25 -6.17 0.41
N SER A 22 -7.46 -7.09 -0.11
CA SER A 22 -7.54 -8.53 0.10
C SER A 22 -6.40 -9.01 1.02
N PRO A 23 -6.50 -10.22 1.60
CA PRO A 23 -5.38 -10.81 2.34
C PRO A 23 -4.11 -10.93 1.49
N SER A 24 -4.24 -11.27 0.20
CA SER A 24 -3.12 -11.33 -0.74
C SER A 24 -2.45 -9.96 -0.94
N ASP A 25 -3.21 -8.86 -0.93
CA ASP A 25 -2.63 -7.51 -0.98
C ASP A 25 -1.73 -7.27 0.24
N LEU A 26 -2.14 -7.71 1.43
CA LEU A 26 -1.35 -7.58 2.66
C LEU A 26 -0.09 -8.46 2.66
N GLU A 27 -0.14 -9.64 2.04
CA GLU A 27 1.03 -10.51 1.85
C GLU A 27 2.01 -9.89 0.85
N ASN A 28 1.48 -9.38 -0.26
CA ASN A 28 2.26 -8.66 -1.25
C ASN A 28 2.92 -7.41 -0.65
N TRP A 29 2.22 -6.69 0.23
CA TRP A 29 2.81 -5.57 0.96
C TRP A 29 3.95 -6.00 1.88
N SER A 30 3.78 -7.09 2.61
CA SER A 30 4.85 -7.65 3.46
C SER A 30 6.11 -7.95 2.65
N ARG A 31 5.95 -8.62 1.50
CA ARG A 31 7.05 -8.96 0.59
C ARG A 31 7.70 -7.71 0.00
N ALA A 32 6.90 -6.70 -0.34
CA ALA A 32 7.41 -5.41 -0.80
C ALA A 32 8.26 -4.75 0.30
N LEU A 33 7.83 -4.75 1.56
CA LEU A 33 8.65 -4.23 2.66
C LEU A 33 9.98 -4.96 2.84
N ASP A 34 10.03 -6.26 2.56
CA ASP A 34 11.28 -7.04 2.60
C ASP A 34 12.25 -6.67 1.46
N LEU A 35 11.72 -6.42 0.25
CA LEU A 35 12.50 -5.90 -0.87
C LEU A 35 13.01 -4.48 -0.59
N LEU A 36 12.15 -3.62 -0.06
CA LEU A 36 12.53 -2.26 0.31
C LEU A 36 13.62 -2.25 1.39
N ALA A 37 13.56 -3.17 2.35
CA ALA A 37 14.60 -3.35 3.36
C ALA A 37 15.93 -3.84 2.79
N ALA A 38 15.89 -4.54 1.65
CA ALA A 38 17.08 -4.92 0.89
C ALA A 38 17.62 -3.77 0.02
N GLY A 39 16.96 -2.62 -0.01
CA GLY A 39 17.33 -1.48 -0.84
C GLY A 39 16.84 -1.58 -2.28
N GLU A 40 15.89 -2.46 -2.56
CA GLU A 40 15.30 -2.65 -3.88
C GLU A 40 14.07 -1.75 -4.07
N ASP A 41 13.84 -1.35 -5.32
CA ASP A 41 12.60 -0.68 -5.72
C ASP A 41 11.43 -1.64 -5.57
N ILE A 42 10.28 -1.09 -5.16
CA ILE A 42 9.07 -1.88 -4.96
C ILE A 42 7.90 -1.31 -5.74
N CYS A 43 7.07 -2.23 -6.22
CA CYS A 43 5.73 -1.94 -6.66
C CYS A 43 4.74 -2.81 -5.88
N TRP A 44 3.75 -2.17 -5.26
CA TRP A 44 2.65 -2.82 -4.59
C TRP A 44 1.35 -2.64 -5.38
N ARG A 45 0.65 -3.76 -5.59
CA ARG A 45 -0.57 -3.90 -6.43
C ARG A 45 -0.31 -3.68 -7.93
N ASP A 46 0.74 -4.36 -8.42
CA ASP A 46 1.11 -4.45 -9.84
C ASP A 46 0.20 -5.41 -10.65
N ASP A 47 -1.02 -5.67 -10.18
CA ASP A 47 -1.97 -6.65 -10.73
C ASP A 47 -3.17 -5.99 -11.41
N ASP A 48 -2.92 -4.87 -12.11
CA ASP A 48 -3.93 -4.00 -12.74
C ASP A 48 -4.95 -3.39 -11.75
N HIS A 49 -4.75 -3.56 -10.44
CA HIS A 49 -5.61 -2.99 -9.42
C HIS A 49 -5.12 -1.62 -8.97
N SER A 50 -5.91 -0.59 -9.28
CA SER A 50 -5.69 0.74 -8.72
C SER A 50 -6.22 0.86 -7.27
N PRO A 51 -5.58 1.66 -6.40
CA PRO A 51 -4.31 2.32 -6.63
C PRO A 51 -3.09 1.41 -6.49
N GLU A 52 -2.07 1.74 -7.26
CA GLU A 52 -0.71 1.17 -7.23
C GLU A 52 0.20 2.11 -6.43
N ILE A 53 1.12 1.54 -5.66
CA ILE A 53 2.13 2.31 -4.90
C ILE A 53 3.51 1.82 -5.29
N ARG A 54 4.35 2.73 -5.79
CA ARG A 54 5.78 2.48 -6.03
C ARG A 54 6.62 3.27 -5.05
N ILE A 55 7.65 2.63 -4.52
CA ILE A 55 8.63 3.29 -3.64
C ILE A 55 10.02 2.95 -4.15
N GLN A 56 10.80 4.00 -4.43
CA GLN A 56 12.21 3.91 -4.72
C GLN A 56 12.98 4.33 -3.46
N PRO A 57 13.80 3.46 -2.83
CA PRO A 57 14.58 3.81 -1.65
C PRO A 57 15.50 5.01 -1.86
N TYR A 58 16.03 5.15 -3.09
CA TYR A 58 16.88 6.27 -3.47
C TYR A 58 16.59 6.68 -4.92
N ASN A 59 16.15 7.92 -5.10
CA ASN A 59 15.99 8.54 -6.41
C ASN A 59 17.15 9.52 -6.62
N GLU A 60 17.92 9.31 -7.69
CA GLU A 60 19.13 10.11 -7.97
C GLU A 60 18.82 11.58 -8.28
N GLU A 61 17.67 11.88 -8.90
CA GLU A 61 17.29 13.25 -9.27
C GLU A 61 16.93 14.10 -8.05
N HIS A 62 16.34 13.49 -7.03
CA HIS A 62 15.88 14.18 -5.83
C HIS A 62 16.73 13.90 -4.58
N GLU A 63 17.73 13.04 -4.69
CA GLU A 63 18.65 12.63 -3.61
C GLU A 63 17.92 12.15 -2.33
N THR A 64 16.73 11.57 -2.50
CA THR A 64 15.87 11.06 -1.43
C THR A 64 15.01 9.90 -1.93
N ALA A 65 14.33 9.19 -1.03
CA ALA A 65 13.34 8.21 -1.43
C ALA A 65 12.20 8.88 -2.21
N ALA A 66 11.65 8.18 -3.20
CA ALA A 66 10.55 8.67 -4.01
C ALA A 66 9.35 7.73 -3.89
N VAL A 67 8.19 8.29 -3.55
CA VAL A 67 6.91 7.58 -3.50
C VAL A 67 6.04 8.03 -4.66
N ARG A 68 5.52 7.09 -5.42
CA ARG A 68 4.54 7.33 -6.48
C ARG A 68 3.27 6.56 -6.17
N VAL A 69 2.14 7.24 -6.23
CA VAL A 69 0.80 6.64 -6.09
C VAL A 69 0.04 6.89 -7.39
N GLU A 70 -0.40 5.83 -8.03
CA GLU A 70 -1.14 5.91 -9.29
C GLU A 70 -2.50 5.23 -9.15
N ASP A 71 -3.55 5.96 -9.50
CA ASP A 71 -4.93 5.50 -9.47
C ASP A 71 -5.58 5.70 -10.84
N LEU A 72 -4.94 5.13 -11.87
CA LEU A 72 -5.33 5.31 -13.26
C LEU A 72 -6.67 4.64 -13.59
N GLY A 73 -7.01 3.57 -12.88
CA GLY A 73 -8.25 2.83 -13.10
C GLY A 73 -9.50 3.50 -12.52
N SER A 74 -9.38 4.45 -11.59
CA SER A 74 -10.55 5.08 -10.95
C SER A 74 -10.57 6.60 -11.03
N SER A 75 -9.57 7.30 -10.49
CA SER A 75 -9.55 8.77 -10.43
C SER A 75 -8.65 9.42 -11.48
N CYS A 76 -7.86 8.61 -12.20
CA CYS A 76 -6.79 9.06 -13.10
C CYS A 76 -5.75 9.96 -12.42
N VAL A 77 -5.61 9.84 -11.10
CA VAL A 77 -4.65 10.63 -10.32
C VAL A 77 -3.30 9.92 -10.32
N SER A 78 -2.23 10.67 -10.57
CA SER A 78 -0.84 10.25 -10.31
C SER A 78 -0.22 11.29 -9.38
N VAL A 79 0.30 10.83 -8.26
CA VAL A 79 0.99 11.65 -7.26
C VAL A 79 2.42 11.18 -7.15
N PHE A 80 3.36 12.11 -7.18
CA PHE A 80 4.79 11.86 -6.98
C PHE A 80 5.29 12.70 -5.81
N LEU A 81 5.96 12.03 -4.86
CA LEU A 81 6.41 12.61 -3.60
C LEU A 81 7.85 12.18 -3.32
N PRO A 82 8.84 13.04 -3.59
CA PRO A 82 10.17 12.86 -3.01
C PRO A 82 10.09 13.18 -1.52
N MET A 83 10.46 12.23 -0.67
CA MET A 83 10.41 12.39 0.78
C MET A 83 11.48 11.58 1.48
N SER A 84 11.99 12.09 2.59
CA SER A 84 12.86 11.32 3.47
C SER A 84 12.01 10.35 4.28
N LEU A 85 12.24 9.06 4.12
CA LEU A 85 11.66 8.05 5.00
C LEU A 85 12.43 8.10 6.32
N GLU A 86 11.69 8.26 7.43
CA GLU A 86 12.29 8.26 8.76
C GLU A 86 13.01 6.94 9.04
N GLU A 87 14.06 6.98 9.86
CA GLU A 87 14.72 5.75 10.33
C GLU A 87 13.69 4.84 11.03
N GLY A 88 13.70 3.54 10.69
CA GLY A 88 12.73 2.58 11.22
C GLY A 88 11.34 2.66 10.59
N TRP A 89 11.12 3.46 9.54
CA TRP A 89 9.83 3.53 8.84
C TRP A 89 9.33 2.16 8.38
N ILE A 90 10.22 1.31 7.85
CA ILE A 90 9.87 -0.05 7.40
C ILE A 90 9.38 -0.89 8.58
N ASP A 91 10.02 -0.81 9.74
CA ASP A 91 9.61 -1.56 10.93
C ASP A 91 8.26 -1.06 11.45
N GLU A 92 8.01 0.25 11.37
CA GLU A 92 6.70 0.80 11.69
C GLU A 92 5.61 0.29 10.74
N GLN A 93 5.88 0.24 9.43
CA GLN A 93 4.95 -0.36 8.47
C GLN A 93 4.68 -1.84 8.76
N ARG A 94 5.70 -2.61 9.15
CA ARG A 94 5.55 -4.01 9.58
C ARG A 94 4.67 -4.13 10.83
N ARG A 95 4.81 -3.24 11.81
CA ARG A 95 3.95 -3.21 13.01
C ARG A 95 2.51 -2.90 12.65
N VAL A 96 2.28 -1.88 11.81
CA VAL A 96 0.94 -1.53 11.31
C VAL A 96 0.32 -2.71 10.57
N LEU A 97 1.08 -3.40 9.72
CA LEU A 97 0.62 -4.58 8.99
C LEU A 97 0.17 -5.71 9.94
N VAL A 98 0.91 -5.95 11.02
CA VAL A 98 0.53 -6.93 12.05
C VAL A 98 -0.81 -6.55 12.70
N LEU A 99 -0.99 -5.26 13.03
CA LEU A 99 -2.25 -4.76 13.60
C LEU A 99 -3.42 -4.92 12.63
N VAL A 100 -3.22 -4.54 11.36
CA VAL A 100 -4.24 -4.69 10.31
C VAL A 100 -4.63 -6.15 10.13
N ARG A 101 -3.67 -7.08 10.09
CA ARG A 101 -3.94 -8.52 9.98
C ARG A 101 -4.68 -9.07 11.19
N LYS A 102 -4.40 -8.56 12.40
CA LYS A 102 -5.08 -8.98 13.63
C LYS A 102 -6.55 -8.55 13.65
N GLU A 103 -6.84 -7.34 13.20
CA GLU A 103 -8.20 -6.77 13.14
C GLU A 103 -8.93 -7.13 11.84
N TRP A 104 -8.29 -7.90 10.95
CA TRP A 104 -8.87 -8.27 9.67
C TRP A 104 -10.10 -9.15 9.86
N PRO A 105 -11.20 -8.92 9.13
CA PRO A 105 -12.41 -9.73 9.27
C PRO A 105 -12.11 -11.20 8.95
N SER A 106 -12.23 -12.08 9.94
CA SER A 106 -12.10 -13.52 9.76
C SER A 106 -13.25 -14.15 8.96
N GLU A 107 -14.31 -13.38 8.69
CA GLU A 107 -15.56 -13.84 8.08
C GLU A 107 -15.52 -13.94 6.56
N VAL A 108 -14.47 -13.42 5.91
CA VAL A 108 -14.25 -13.60 4.46
C VAL A 108 -13.06 -14.53 4.27
N LEU A 109 -13.28 -15.80 4.59
CA LEU A 109 -12.55 -16.86 3.90
C LEU A 109 -13.03 -16.83 2.45
N GLN A 110 -12.12 -16.59 1.52
CA GLN A 110 -12.37 -16.72 0.08
C GLN A 110 -12.86 -18.14 -0.17
N SER A 111 -14.18 -18.34 -0.23
CA SER A 111 -14.77 -19.66 -0.38
C SER A 111 -14.66 -20.18 -1.80
N SER A 112 -14.43 -19.30 -2.79
CA SER A 112 -13.94 -19.55 -4.16
C SER A 112 -13.86 -18.23 -4.92
N PRO A 113 -13.08 -18.11 -6.02
CA PRO A 113 -13.18 -16.96 -6.91
C PRO A 113 -14.62 -16.82 -7.45
N GLY A 114 -15.28 -15.68 -7.20
CA GLY A 114 -16.46 -15.25 -7.96
C GLY A 114 -17.85 -15.55 -7.41
N VAL A 115 -18.04 -15.94 -6.15
CA VAL A 115 -19.41 -16.11 -5.59
C VAL A 115 -19.55 -15.46 -4.21
N TYR A 116 -20.39 -14.43 -4.11
CA TYR A 116 -20.89 -13.87 -2.86
C TYR A 116 -22.38 -14.18 -2.72
N GLU A 117 -22.77 -15.03 -1.76
CA GLU A 117 -24.17 -15.21 -1.39
C GLU A 117 -24.50 -14.45 -0.10
N TRP A 118 -25.52 -13.59 -0.17
CA TRP A 118 -26.08 -12.90 0.99
C TRP A 118 -27.21 -13.75 1.59
N ARG A 119 -27.14 -14.08 2.88
CA ARG A 119 -28.28 -14.69 3.58
C ARG A 119 -29.28 -13.60 4.02
N ARG A 120 -30.56 -13.91 3.82
CA ARG A 120 -31.70 -13.24 4.44
C ARG A 120 -32.05 -13.92 5.76
#